data_AF-A0A8J6QM61-F1
#
_entry.id   AF-A0A8J6QM61-F1
#
_cell.length_a   1.000
_cell.length_b   1.000
_cell.length_c   1.000
_cell.angle_alpha   90.00
_cell.angle_beta   90.00
_cell.angle_gamma   90.00
#
_symmetry.space_group_name_H-M   'P 1'
#
loop_
_entity.id
_entity.type
_entity.pdbx_description
1 polymer ?
#
loop_
_entity_poly.entity_id
_entity_poly.type
_entity_poly.pdbx_seq_one_letter_code
_entity_poly.pdbx_strand_id
1 'polypeptide(L)'
;MGGSATADHQSLTSSNHLFPLQQCAEKLLKAALLASGGAIPKTHDLNTLSTLLSGLDPTWVWDLDVLEELSTNAVASRYPGDTLDPQDAVNTTHRAGELRSALLKRLAF
;
A
#
# COMPACT_ATOMS: atom_id res chain seq x y z
N MET A 1 13.22 -24.02 40.50
CA MET A 1 12.17 -24.87 39.88
C MET A 1 10.92 -24.02 39.78
N GLY A 2 10.41 -23.56 38.66
CA GLY A 2 10.77 -23.61 37.25
C GLY A 2 9.71 -22.72 36.61
N GLY A 3 10.04 -21.45 36.41
CA GLY A 3 9.13 -20.46 35.85
C GLY A 3 9.88 -19.71 34.78
N SER A 4 9.75 -20.15 33.53
CA SER A 4 10.08 -19.34 32.37
C SER A 4 8.94 -19.52 31.38
N ALA A 5 8.24 -18.41 31.23
CA ALA A 5 7.09 -18.23 30.39
C ALA A 5 7.42 -18.65 28.95
N THR A 6 6.49 -19.42 28.40
CA THR A 6 6.31 -19.63 26.97
C THR A 6 5.95 -18.30 26.31
N ALA A 7 6.92 -17.53 25.80
CA ALA A 7 6.62 -16.35 24.99
C ALA A 7 7.81 -15.88 24.10
N ASP A 8 8.64 -16.79 23.59
CA ASP A 8 9.78 -16.43 22.72
C ASP A 8 9.62 -17.00 21.30
N HIS A 9 8.47 -16.77 20.66
CA HIS A 9 8.29 -17.11 19.24
C HIS A 9 7.59 -16.05 18.39
N GLN A 10 7.33 -14.87 18.94
CA GLN A 10 6.78 -13.73 18.18
C GLN A 10 7.86 -12.65 18.01
N SER A 11 9.06 -13.10 17.62
CA SER A 11 10.14 -12.25 17.19
C SER A 11 9.70 -11.46 15.95
N LEU A 12 9.32 -10.20 16.16
CA LEU A 12 9.75 -9.11 15.29
C LEU A 12 9.51 -9.33 13.78
N THR A 13 8.33 -9.81 13.36
CA THR A 13 7.89 -9.64 11.96
C THR A 13 7.70 -8.15 11.76
N SER A 14 8.78 -7.52 11.37
CA SER A 14 8.96 -6.08 11.32
C SER A 14 7.86 -5.53 10.41
N SER A 15 6.99 -4.66 10.93
CA SER A 15 5.93 -3.98 10.17
C SER A 15 6.43 -3.23 8.92
N ASN A 16 7.76 -3.13 8.75
CA ASN A 16 8.52 -2.63 7.62
C ASN A 16 8.16 -3.21 6.23
N HIS A 17 7.26 -4.20 6.11
CA HIS A 17 6.79 -4.67 4.81
C HIS A 17 5.73 -3.75 4.17
N LEU A 18 5.06 -2.88 4.95
CA LEU A 18 4.03 -1.98 4.42
C LEU A 18 4.61 -0.86 3.55
N PHE A 19 5.81 -0.36 3.87
CA PHE A 19 6.50 0.64 3.06
C PHE A 19 6.82 0.14 1.63
N PRO A 20 7.41 -1.06 1.43
CA PRO A 20 7.51 -1.67 0.11
C PRO A 20 6.18 -1.85 -0.62
N LEU A 21 5.08 -2.17 0.08
CA LEU A 21 3.75 -2.31 -0.54
C LEU A 21 3.21 -0.98 -1.06
N GLN A 22 3.31 0.09 -0.27
CA GLN A 22 2.96 1.45 -0.69
C GLN A 22 3.80 1.87 -1.92
N GLN A 23 5.10 1.58 -1.90
CA GLN A 23 6.00 1.87 -3.00
C GLN A 23 5.71 1.04 -4.26
N CYS A 24 5.21 -0.19 -4.11
CA CYS A 24 4.74 -1.01 -5.21
C CYS A 24 3.48 -0.41 -5.84
N ALA A 25 2.49 -0.04 -5.01
CA ALA A 25 1.28 0.63 -5.44
C ALA A 25 1.57 1.94 -6.19
N GLU A 26 2.46 2.79 -5.64
CA GLU A 26 2.87 4.05 -6.26
C GLU A 26 3.44 3.83 -7.67
N LYS A 27 4.36 2.87 -7.82
CA LYS A 27 5.00 2.56 -9.11
C LYS A 27 4.00 2.02 -10.12
N LEU A 28 3.07 1.16 -9.70
CA LEU A 28 2.04 0.61 -10.57
C LEU A 28 1.02 1.68 -11.01
N LEU A 29 0.62 2.59 -10.13
CA LEU A 29 -0.23 3.74 -10.49
C LEU A 29 0.47 4.64 -11.51
N LYS A 30 1.75 4.93 -11.31
CA LYS A 30 2.56 5.70 -12.28
C LYS A 30 2.71 4.98 -13.61
N ALA A 31 2.87 3.66 -13.60
CA ALA A 31 2.90 2.85 -14.82
C ALA A 31 1.55 2.87 -15.54
N ALA A 32 0.44 2.76 -14.82
CA ALA A 32 -0.91 2.84 -15.38
C ALA A 32 -1.19 4.23 -15.97
N LEU A 33 -0.79 5.31 -15.29
CA LEU A 33 -0.85 6.67 -15.84
C LEU A 33 -0.11 6.79 -17.17
N LEU A 34 1.12 6.27 -17.23
CA LEU A 34 1.93 6.28 -18.45
C LEU A 34 1.28 5.44 -19.56
N ALA A 35 0.75 4.26 -19.23
CA ALA A 35 0.07 3.37 -20.18
C ALA A 35 -1.22 4.00 -20.75
N SER A 36 -1.93 4.80 -19.96
CA SER A 36 -3.12 5.57 -20.37
C SER A 36 -2.78 6.88 -21.10
N GLY A 37 -1.52 7.12 -21.47
CA GLY A 37 -1.07 8.31 -22.21
C GLY A 37 -0.85 9.57 -21.36
N GLY A 38 -0.84 9.42 -20.03
CA GLY A 38 -0.55 10.50 -19.09
C GLY A 38 0.93 10.74 -18.84
N ALA A 39 1.25 11.88 -18.22
CA ALA A 39 2.59 12.13 -17.69
C ALA A 39 2.71 11.60 -16.25
N ILE A 40 3.93 11.23 -15.85
CA ILE A 40 4.22 10.83 -14.47
C ILE A 40 4.46 12.10 -13.63
N PRO A 41 3.56 12.46 -12.71
CA PRO A 41 3.76 13.61 -11.84
C PRO A 41 4.83 13.33 -10.79
N LYS A 42 5.49 14.40 -10.31
CA LYS A 42 6.45 14.35 -9.19
C LYS A 42 5.73 14.37 -7.84
N THR A 43 4.89 13.36 -7.59
CA THR A 43 4.21 13.15 -6.30
C THR A 43 4.30 11.68 -5.88
N HIS A 44 4.18 11.44 -4.58
CA HIS A 44 4.06 10.11 -3.96
C HIS A 44 2.66 9.85 -3.41
N ASP A 45 1.77 10.84 -3.52
CA ASP A 45 0.41 10.77 -3.00
C ASP A 45 -0.46 9.84 -3.88
N LEU A 46 -0.90 8.73 -3.28
CA LEU A 46 -1.66 7.71 -4.01
C LEU A 46 -3.03 8.23 -4.46
N ASN A 47 -3.68 9.11 -3.69
CA ASN A 47 -4.97 9.71 -4.02
C ASN A 47 -4.87 10.59 -5.27
N THR A 48 -3.85 11.43 -5.33
CA THR A 48 -3.54 12.26 -6.49
C THR A 48 -3.28 11.40 -7.71
N LEU A 49 -2.46 10.36 -7.59
CA LEU A 49 -2.17 9.45 -8.71
C LEU A 49 -3.42 8.71 -9.20
N SER A 50 -4.26 8.22 -8.28
CA SER A 50 -5.52 7.54 -8.61
C SER A 50 -6.52 8.48 -9.28
N THR A 51 -6.64 9.72 -8.79
CA THR A 51 -7.52 10.75 -9.37
C THR A 51 -7.09 11.13 -10.78
N LEU A 52 -5.78 11.31 -11.01
CA LEU A 52 -5.25 11.56 -12.34
C LEU A 52 -5.51 10.37 -13.29
N LEU A 53 -5.39 9.14 -12.79
CA LEU A 53 -5.65 7.95 -13.59
C LEU A 53 -7.13 7.87 -13.97
N SER A 54 -8.05 8.16 -13.04
CA SER A 54 -9.49 8.19 -13.32
C SER A 54 -9.85 9.22 -14.40
N GLY A 55 -9.13 10.35 -14.46
CA GLY A 55 -9.31 11.35 -15.52
C GLY A 55 -8.87 10.89 -16.92
N LEU A 56 -7.96 9.92 -17.01
CA LEU A 56 -7.47 9.37 -18.29
C LEU A 56 -8.14 8.04 -18.66
N ASP A 57 -8.50 7.26 -17.65
CA ASP A 57 -9.17 5.97 -17.76
C ASP A 57 -10.41 5.98 -16.85
N PRO A 58 -11.59 6.33 -17.39
CA PRO A 58 -12.84 6.40 -16.62
C PRO A 58 -13.29 5.04 -16.06
N THR A 59 -12.71 3.93 -16.52
CA THR A 59 -12.99 2.60 -15.95
C THR A 59 -12.20 2.35 -14.67
N TRP A 60 -11.22 3.21 -14.36
CA TRP A 60 -10.51 3.21 -13.08
C TRP A 60 -11.33 3.90 -12.00
N VAL A 61 -11.73 3.10 -11.02
CA VAL A 61 -12.37 3.55 -9.79
C VAL A 61 -11.69 2.82 -8.64
N TRP A 62 -11.27 3.58 -7.63
CA TRP A 62 -10.67 3.03 -6.42
C TRP A 62 -11.04 3.89 -5.22
N ASP A 63 -11.12 3.27 -4.06
CA ASP A 63 -11.45 3.94 -2.81
C ASP A 63 -10.25 4.77 -2.32
N LEU A 64 -10.46 6.09 -2.19
CA LEU A 64 -9.40 7.02 -1.76
C LEU A 64 -9.05 6.86 -0.28
N ASP A 65 -10.00 6.42 0.55
CA ASP A 65 -9.75 6.19 1.97
C ASP A 65 -8.78 5.02 2.15
N VAL A 66 -8.92 3.98 1.31
CA VAL A 66 -8.01 2.82 1.29
C VAL A 66 -6.58 3.21 0.87
N LEU A 67 -6.45 4.16 -0.05
CA LEU A 67 -5.14 4.65 -0.53
C LEU A 67 -4.46 5.56 0.50
N GLU A 68 -5.25 6.36 1.21
CA GLU A 68 -4.79 7.18 2.34
C GLU A 68 -4.35 6.29 3.50
N GLU A 69 -5.14 5.27 3.85
CA GLU A 69 -4.81 4.27 4.87
C GLU A 69 -3.50 3.55 4.54
N LEU A 70 -3.34 3.07 3.30
CA LEU A 70 -2.10 2.42 2.85
C LEU A 70 -0.88 3.35 3.00
N SER A 71 -1.05 4.63 2.70
CA SER A 71 0.02 5.63 2.82
C SER A 71 0.35 5.90 4.29
N THR A 72 -0.66 6.06 5.13
CA THR A 72 -0.53 6.31 6.58
C THR A 72 0.12 5.13 7.29
N ASN A 73 -0.38 3.92 7.06
CA ASN A 73 0.12 2.71 7.71
C ASN A 73 1.55 2.36 7.26
N ALA A 74 1.89 2.65 6.00
CA ALA A 74 3.27 2.51 5.51
C ALA A 74 4.25 3.46 6.22
N VAL A 75 3.82 4.69 6.56
CA VAL A 75 4.65 5.62 7.33
C VAL A 75 4.73 5.20 8.79
N ALA A 76 3.59 4.89 9.42
CA ALA A 76 3.51 4.44 10.82
C ALA A 76 4.40 3.21 11.08
N SER A 77 4.43 2.26 10.13
CA SER A 77 5.26 1.06 10.23
C SER A 77 6.77 1.30 10.36
N ARG A 78 7.25 2.52 10.05
CA ARG A 78 8.67 2.89 10.08
C ARG A 78 9.11 3.46 11.43
N TYR A 79 8.17 3.84 12.29
CA TYR A 79 8.48 4.50 13.56
C TYR A 79 8.14 3.58 14.73
N PRO A 80 9.13 3.10 15.50
CA PRO A 80 8.93 2.17 16.62
C PRO A 80 7.98 2.67 17.73
N GLY A 81 7.65 3.97 17.74
CA GLY A 81 6.74 4.59 18.71
C GLY A 81 5.28 4.67 18.24
N ASP A 82 5.01 4.51 16.94
CA ASP A 82 3.65 4.42 16.41
C ASP A 82 3.27 2.93 16.36
N THR A 83 2.36 2.54 17.24
CA THR A 83 1.92 1.15 17.30
C THR A 83 0.83 0.96 16.27
N LEU A 84 1.19 0.44 15.09
CA LEU A 84 0.19 -0.03 14.13
C LEU A 84 -0.45 -1.32 14.67
N ASP A 85 -1.78 -1.38 14.70
CA ASP A 85 -2.49 -2.60 15.09
C ASP A 85 -2.13 -3.74 14.12
N PRO A 86 -1.79 -4.95 14.60
CA PRO A 86 -1.56 -6.10 13.74
C PRO A 86 -2.69 -6.38 12.75
N GLN A 87 -3.94 -6.15 13.11
CA GLN A 87 -5.09 -6.28 12.21
C GLN A 87 -5.06 -5.25 11.09
N ASP A 88 -4.71 -4.00 11.40
CA ASP A 88 -4.57 -2.94 10.38
C ASP A 88 -3.45 -3.26 9.40
N ALA A 89 -2.33 -3.83 9.87
CA ALA A 89 -1.24 -4.28 8.99
C ALA A 89 -1.68 -5.40 8.04
N VAL A 90 -2.48 -6.35 8.51
CA VAL A 90 -3.06 -7.44 7.69
C VAL A 90 -4.05 -6.88 6.68
N ASN A 91 -4.97 -6.02 7.11
CA ASN A 91 -5.96 -5.37 6.25
C ASN A 91 -5.28 -4.55 5.15
N THR A 92 -4.30 -3.74 5.53
CA THR A 92 -3.47 -2.94 4.59
C THR A 92 -2.80 -3.84 3.55
N THR A 93 -2.24 -4.97 3.99
CA THR A 93 -1.58 -5.93 3.08
C THR A 93 -2.58 -6.52 2.08
N HIS A 94 -3.77 -6.91 2.55
CA HIS A 94 -4.84 -7.42 1.69
C HIS A 94 -5.26 -6.37 0.65
N ARG A 95 -5.55 -5.15 1.09
CA ARG A 95 -5.94 -4.02 0.23
C ARG A 95 -4.87 -3.68 -0.81
N ALA A 96 -3.60 -3.67 -0.42
CA ALA A 96 -2.49 -3.47 -1.36
C ALA A 96 -2.43 -4.58 -2.42
N GLY A 97 -2.76 -5.82 -2.05
CA GLY A 97 -2.87 -6.96 -2.98
C GLY A 97 -4.02 -6.82 -3.99
N GLU A 98 -5.19 -6.36 -3.55
CA GLU A 98 -6.33 -6.05 -4.42
C GLU A 98 -5.97 -4.93 -5.41
N LEU A 99 -5.36 -3.85 -4.91
CA LEU A 99 -4.92 -2.71 -5.69
C LEU A 99 -3.91 -3.12 -6.77
N ARG A 100 -2.89 -3.90 -6.37
CA ARG A 100 -1.90 -4.46 -7.29
C ARG A 100 -2.56 -5.26 -8.40
N SER A 101 -3.50 -6.14 -8.05
CA SER A 101 -4.19 -6.99 -9.01
C SER A 101 -5.04 -6.19 -9.99
N ALA A 102 -5.71 -5.13 -9.52
CA ALA A 102 -6.47 -4.23 -10.38
C ALA A 102 -5.57 -3.44 -11.35
N LEU A 103 -4.41 -2.96 -10.89
CA LEU A 103 -3.46 -2.22 -11.73
C LEU A 103 -2.79 -3.12 -12.78
N LEU A 104 -2.40 -4.35 -12.42
CA LEU A 104 -1.75 -5.27 -13.36
C LEU A 104 -2.65 -5.65 -14.54
N LYS A 105 -3.96 -5.84 -14.30
CA LYS A 105 -4.95 -6.08 -15.37
C LYS A 105 -4.96 -4.97 -16.43
N ARG A 106 -4.63 -3.73 -16.05
CA ARG A 106 -4.57 -2.58 -16.97
C ARG A 106 -3.27 -2.50 -17.75
N LEU A 107 -2.22 -3.11 -17.21
CA LEU A 107 -0.89 -3.14 -17.81
C LEU A 107 -0.69 -4.35 -18.74
N ALA A 108 -1.76 -5.12 -19.00
CA ALA A 108 -1.76 -6.33 -19.82
C ALA A 108 -0.82 -7.45 -19.31
N PHE A 109 -0.72 -7.61 -17.98
CA PHE A 109 -0.07 -8.74 -17.30
C PHE A 109 -1.09 -9.69 -16.66
#